data_AF-A0A5Q4GK89-F1
#
_entry.id   AF-A0A5Q4GK89-F1
#
_cell.length_a   1.000
_cell.length_b   1.000
_cell.length_c   1.000
_cell.angle_alpha   90.00
_cell.angle_beta   90.00
_cell.angle_gamma   90.00
#
_symmetry.space_group_name_H-M   'P 1'
#
loop_
_entity.id
_entity.type
_entity.pdbx_description
1 polymer ?
#
loop_
_entity_poly.entity_id
_entity_poly.type
_entity_poly.pdbx_seq_one_letter_code
_entity_poly.pdbx_strand_id
1 'polypeptide(L)'
;MSGTLQDKLRKFLSKKTRKQIEKQDKLRKLLAKMRKKQKKLEQELADETNPETQAELRKDIRILKEQRRKGLEHLQSLRERAPE
;
A
#
# COMPACT_ATOMS: atom_id res chain seq x y z
N MET A 1 -31.87 3.29 -7.57
CA MET A 1 -32.72 2.35 -6.79
C MET A 1 -32.08 2.13 -5.44
N SER A 2 -32.69 2.62 -4.37
CA SER A 2 -32.14 2.60 -3.00
C SER A 2 -32.13 1.18 -2.45
N GLY A 3 -30.99 0.49 -2.55
CA GLY A 3 -30.79 -0.80 -1.89
C GLY A 3 -31.02 -0.64 -0.38
N THR A 4 -31.90 -1.47 0.17
CA THR A 4 -32.26 -1.45 1.59
C THR A 4 -31.01 -1.69 2.44
N LEU A 5 -31.02 -1.24 3.70
CA LEU A 5 -29.89 -1.46 4.63
C LEU A 5 -29.50 -2.95 4.73
N GLN A 6 -30.49 -3.85 4.59
CA GLN A 6 -30.31 -5.29 4.55
C GLN A 6 -29.52 -5.78 3.32
N ASP A 7 -29.68 -5.16 2.15
CA ASP A 7 -28.93 -5.52 0.95
C ASP A 7 -27.46 -5.10 1.05
N LYS A 8 -27.21 -3.92 1.63
CA LYS A 8 -25.84 -3.46 1.94
C LYS A 8 -25.18 -4.38 2.96
N LEU A 9 -25.91 -4.80 3.99
CA LEU A 9 -25.45 -5.79 4.97
C LEU A 9 -25.17 -7.15 4.31
N ARG A 10 -26.06 -7.68 3.46
CA ARG A 10 -25.82 -8.94 2.74
C ARG A 10 -24.59 -8.87 1.83
N LYS A 11 -24.40 -7.78 1.08
CA LYS A 11 -23.20 -7.56 0.25
C LYS A 11 -21.94 -7.49 1.11
N PHE A 12 -21.98 -6.79 2.24
CA PHE A 12 -20.86 -6.69 3.18
C PHE A 12 -20.52 -8.03 3.85
N LEU A 13 -21.53 -8.82 4.18
CA LEU A 13 -21.38 -10.16 4.75
C LEU A 13 -20.95 -11.20 3.70
N SER A 14 -20.96 -10.86 2.41
CA SER A 14 -20.52 -11.76 1.35
C SER A 14 -19.02 -12.09 1.46
N LYS A 15 -18.69 -13.36 1.26
CA LYS A 15 -17.30 -13.87 1.31
C LYS A 15 -16.38 -13.16 0.31
N LYS A 16 -16.92 -12.70 -0.83
CA LYS A 16 -16.18 -11.98 -1.87
C LYS A 16 -15.79 -10.57 -1.40
N THR A 17 -16.75 -9.81 -0.86
CA THR A 17 -16.52 -8.45 -0.36
C THR A 17 -15.54 -8.45 0.81
N ARG A 18 -15.70 -9.37 1.78
CA ARG A 18 -14.75 -9.52 2.90
C ARG A 18 -13.32 -9.79 2.44
N LYS A 19 -13.15 -10.74 1.51
CA LYS A 19 -11.82 -11.05 0.93
C LYS A 19 -11.21 -9.84 0.22
N GLN A 20 -12.02 -9.01 -0.44
CA GLN A 20 -11.53 -7.81 -1.12
C GLN A 20 -11.11 -6.72 -0.13
N ILE A 21 -11.89 -6.48 0.93
CA ILE A 21 -11.53 -5.58 2.04
C ILE A 21 -10.23 -6.04 2.69
N GLU A 22 -10.10 -7.33 3.02
CA GLU A 22 -8.88 -7.89 3.59
C GLU A 22 -7.65 -7.68 2.70
N LYS A 23 -7.79 -7.86 1.38
CA LYS A 23 -6.71 -7.59 0.42
C LYS A 23 -6.31 -6.11 0.44
N GLN A 24 -7.28 -5.19 0.42
CA GLN A 24 -7.01 -3.76 0.50
C GLN A 24 -6.30 -3.40 1.81
N ASP A 25 -6.74 -3.95 2.95
CA ASP A 25 -6.14 -3.67 4.25
C ASP A 25 -4.72 -4.22 4.38
N LYS A 26 -4.48 -5.45 3.89
CA LYS A 26 -3.13 -6.02 3.83
C LYS A 26 -2.20 -5.14 2.99
N LEU A 27 -2.66 -4.68 1.84
CA LEU A 27 -1.88 -3.80 0.96
C LEU A 27 -1.62 -2.43 1.61
N ARG A 28 -2.61 -1.81 2.25
CA ARG A 28 -2.43 -0.55 3.00
C ARG A 28 -1.40 -0.70 4.12
N LYS A 29 -1.47 -1.79 4.89
CA LYS A 29 -0.50 -2.09 5.96
C LYS A 29 0.92 -2.25 5.39
N LEU A 30 1.06 -2.94 4.27
CA LEU A 30 2.35 -3.10 3.60
C LEU A 30 2.91 -1.75 3.11
N LEU A 31 2.10 -0.95 2.42
CA LEU A 31 2.49 0.39 1.95
C LEU A 31 2.89 1.33 3.10
N ALA A 32 2.21 1.23 4.25
CA ALA A 32 2.56 1.98 5.44
C ALA A 32 3.93 1.54 6.01
N LYS A 33 4.21 0.24 6.05
CA LYS A 33 5.53 -0.29 6.44
C LYS A 33 6.63 0.18 5.50
N MET A 34 6.39 0.14 4.18
CA MET A 34 7.34 0.64 3.18
C MET A 34 7.62 2.13 3.34
N ARG A 35 6.59 2.96 3.62
CA ARG A 35 6.79 4.39 3.92
C ARG A 35 7.68 4.61 5.14
N LYS A 36 7.49 3.83 6.20
CA LYS A 36 8.34 3.90 7.40
C LYS A 36 9.77 3.49 7.09
N LYS A 37 9.98 2.40 6.33
CA LYS A 37 11.32 1.96 5.90
C LYS A 37 12.01 3.01 5.02
N GLN A 38 11.29 3.59 4.06
CA GLN A 38 11.79 4.67 3.21
C GLN A 38 12.29 5.85 4.06
N LYS A 39 11.50 6.31 5.04
CA LYS A 39 11.90 7.39 5.94
C LYS A 39 13.15 7.06 6.75
N LYS A 40 13.29 5.82 7.22
CA LYS A 40 14.50 5.37 7.94
C LYS A 40 15.73 5.42 7.05
N LEU A 41 15.64 4.88 5.83
CA LEU A 41 16.75 4.93 4.87
C LEU A 41 17.10 6.38 4.47
N GLU A 42 16.10 7.26 4.35
CA GLU A 42 16.33 8.69 4.09
C GLU A 42 17.04 9.38 5.27
N GLN A 43 16.78 8.96 6.51
CA GLN A 43 17.51 9.43 7.70
C GLN A 43 18.93 8.86 7.73
N GLU A 44 19.09 7.55 7.55
CA GLU A 44 20.39 6.88 7.46
C GLU A 44 21.26 7.51 6.37
N LEU A 45 20.68 7.84 5.21
CA LEU A 45 21.39 8.53 4.12
C LEU A 45 21.83 9.95 4.50
N ALA A 46 21.07 10.64 5.35
CA ALA A 46 21.41 11.99 5.79
C ALA A 46 22.59 11.99 6.77
N ASP A 47 22.70 10.94 7.58
CA ASP A 47 23.76 10.77 8.59
C ASP A 47 25.00 10.05 8.03
N GLU A 48 24.86 9.32 6.91
CA GLU A 48 25.95 8.57 6.28
C GLU A 48 26.95 9.48 5.56
N THR A 49 28.24 9.24 5.77
CA THR A 49 29.34 10.01 5.17
C THR A 49 30.09 9.21 4.11
N ASN A 50 30.01 7.88 4.15
CA ASN A 50 30.66 7.01 3.16
C ASN A 50 29.94 7.09 1.79
N PRO A 51 30.64 7.47 0.70
CA PRO A 51 30.02 7.63 -0.62
C PRO A 51 29.47 6.32 -1.21
N GLU A 52 30.09 5.17 -0.93
CA GLU A 52 29.62 3.87 -1.42
C GLU A 52 28.29 3.50 -0.74
N THR A 53 28.25 3.61 0.59
CA THR A 53 27.05 3.35 1.37
C THR A 53 25.92 4.32 1.04
N GLN A 54 26.23 5.60 0.79
CA GLN A 54 25.23 6.57 0.30
C GLN A 54 24.63 6.14 -1.05
N ALA A 55 25.44 5.61 -1.97
CA ALA A 55 24.97 5.15 -3.27
C ALA A 55 24.01 3.96 -3.13
N GLU A 56 24.33 3.02 -2.25
CA GLU A 56 23.46 1.87 -1.93
C GLU A 56 22.14 2.31 -1.31
N LEU A 57 22.19 3.18 -0.30
CA LEU A 57 20.99 3.73 0.35
C LEU A 57 20.09 4.47 -0.66
N ARG A 58 20.66 5.27 -1.57
CA ARG A 58 19.92 5.95 -2.64
C ARG A 58 19.25 4.95 -3.59
N LYS A 59 19.94 3.87 -3.95
CA LYS A 59 19.40 2.80 -4.80
C LYS A 59 18.22 2.12 -4.11
N ASP A 60 18.35 1.79 -2.83
CA ASP A 60 17.29 1.15 -2.05
C ASP A 60 16.07 2.06 -1.86
N ILE A 61 16.29 3.34 -1.58
CA ILE A 61 15.22 4.35 -1.52
C ILE A 61 14.48 4.42 -2.87
N ARG A 62 15.20 4.41 -3.99
CA ARG A 62 14.59 4.45 -5.33
C ARG A 62 13.74 3.21 -5.60
N ILE A 63 14.25 2.02 -5.28
CA ILE A 63 13.51 0.76 -5.42
C ILE A 63 12.24 0.80 -4.58
N LEU A 64 12.32 1.23 -3.31
CA LEU A 64 11.16 1.34 -2.43
C LEU A 64 10.12 2.35 -2.94
N LYS A 65 10.55 3.50 -3.48
CA LYS A 65 9.65 4.49 -4.08
C LYS A 65 8.87 3.89 -5.25
N GLU A 66 9.55 3.18 -6.16
CA GLU A 66 8.90 2.54 -7.30
C GLU A 66 7.95 1.41 -6.89
N GLN A 67 8.37 0.54 -5.98
CA GLN A 67 7.50 -0.53 -5.47
C GLN A 67 6.26 0.05 -4.78
N ARG A 68 6.42 1.15 -4.02
CA ARG A 68 5.31 1.81 -3.34
C ARG A 68 4.35 2.47 -4.33
N ARG A 69 4.86 3.10 -5.39
CA ARG A 69 4.06 3.66 -6.49
C ARG A 69 3.19 2.57 -7.13
N LYS A 70 3.80 1.46 -7.54
CA LYS A 70 3.08 0.29 -8.10
C LYS A 70 2.04 -0.26 -7.13
N GLY A 71 2.36 -0.33 -5.84
CA GLY A 71 1.41 -0.78 -4.83
C GLY A 71 0.24 0.19 -4.60
N LEU A 72 0.44 1.49 -4.78
CA LEU A 72 -0.65 2.49 -4.74
C LEU A 72 -1.57 2.37 -5.97
N GLU A 73 -1.00 2.22 -7.16
CA GLU A 73 -1.75 1.94 -8.39
C GLU A 73 -2.58 0.65 -8.24
N HIS A 74 -1.98 -0.39 -7.67
CA HIS A 74 -2.70 -1.63 -7.38
C HIS A 74 -3.85 -1.41 -6.38
N LEU A 75 -3.62 -0.64 -5.31
CA LEU A 75 -4.67 -0.31 -4.33
C LEU A 75 -5.83 0.45 -4.97
N GLN A 76 -5.53 1.37 -5.89
CA GLN A 76 -6.55 2.08 -6.65
C GLN A 76 -7.36 1.13 -7.54
N SER A 77 -6.71 0.25 -8.30
CA SER A 77 -7.40 -0.75 -9.11
C SER A 77 -8.31 -1.68 -8.28
N LEU A 78 -7.90 -2.02 -7.05
CA LEU A 78 -8.70 -2.84 -6.13
C LEU A 78 -9.94 -2.11 -5.60
N ARG A 79 -9.94 -0.77 -5.59
CA ARG A 79 -11.10 0.06 -5.23
C ARG A 79 -12.06 0.17 -6.40
N GLU A 80 -11.56 0.42 -7.60
CA GLU A 80 -12.37 0.54 -8.83
C GLU A 80 -13.05 -0.77 -9.21
N ARG A 81 -12.42 -1.92 -8.90
CA ARG A 81 -13.00 -3.26 -9.12
C ARG A 81 -13.93 -3.73 -8.00
N ALA A 82 -14.27 -2.88 -7.02
CA ALA A 82 -15.23 -3.26 -5.99
C ALA A 82 -16.64 -3.25 -6.60
N PRO A 83 -17.39 -4.37 -6.52
CA PRO A 83 -18.79 -4.33 -6.93
C PRO A 83 -19.56 -3.37 -6.02
N GLU A 84 -20.34 -2.47 -6.60
CA GLU A 84 -21.40 -1.71 -5.88
C GLU A 84 -22.31 -2.66 -5.09
#